data_AF-I2CCD8-F1
#
_entry.id   AF-I2CCD8-F1
#
_cell.length_a   1.000
_cell.length_b   1.000
_cell.length_c   1.000
_cell.angle_alpha   90.00
_cell.angle_beta   90.00
_cell.angle_gamma   90.00
#
_symmetry.space_group_name_H-M   'P 1'
#
loop_
_entity.id
_entity.type
_entity.pdbx_description
1 polymer ?
#
loop_
_entity_poly.entity_id
_entity_poly.type
_entity_poly.pdbx_seq_one_letter_code
_entity_poly.pdbx_strand_id
1 'polypeptide(L)' 'MAFGFFKSISLCATFRSPDREGAYSWWSYRTNAREKNIGWRLDYVIVSDRLKPRISEAAICADIMGSDHCPVEMTVDL' A
#
# COMPACT_ATOMS: atom_id res chain seq x y z
N MET A 1 0.11 17.23 7.14
CA MET A 1 0.12 16.61 8.49
C MET A 1 0.81 15.26 8.33
N ALA A 2 2.10 15.19 8.63
CA ALA A 2 2.93 14.02 8.31
C ALA A 2 2.82 12.98 9.43
N PHE A 3 2.69 11.70 9.08
CA PHE A 3 2.78 10.54 9.98
C PHE A 3 4.20 10.41 10.59
N GLY A 4 4.67 11.42 11.31
CA GLY A 4 6.05 11.54 11.80
C GLY A 4 6.42 10.67 13.01
N PHE A 5 5.48 9.87 13.53
CA PHE A 5 5.69 9.08 14.75
C PHE A 5 6.09 7.61 14.49
N PHE A 6 5.99 7.15 13.25
CA PHE A 6 6.16 5.74 12.90
C PHE A 6 7.33 5.54 11.93
N LYS A 7 8.53 5.98 12.32
CA LYS A 7 9.76 5.73 11.54
C LYS A 7 10.11 4.24 11.38
N SER A 8 9.58 3.36 12.24
CA SER A 8 9.82 1.91 12.16
C SER A 8 8.77 1.14 11.35
N ILE A 9 7.62 1.75 11.06
CA ILE A 9 6.61 1.13 10.22
C ILE A 9 7.11 1.20 8.78
N SER A 10 7.62 0.07 8.29
CA SER A 10 7.87 -0.08 6.86
C SER A 10 6.51 -0.08 6.15
N LEU A 11 6.05 1.09 5.74
CA LEU A 11 4.84 1.28 4.93
C LEU A 11 5.15 0.69 3.55
N CYS A 12 4.93 -0.62 3.40
CA CYS A 12 5.40 -1.38 2.26
C CYS A 12 4.44 -1.17 1.07
N ALA A 13 4.51 0.00 0.46
CA ALA A 13 4.00 0.20 -0.88
C ALA A 13 5.12 -0.16 -1.84
N THR A 14 5.07 -1.36 -2.40
CA THR A 14 6.14 -1.96 -3.22
C THR A 14 7.48 -1.97 -2.47
N PHE A 15 7.92 -3.13 -1.99
CA PHE A 15 9.15 -3.36 -1.20
C PHE A 15 10.45 -2.65 -1.67
N ARG A 16 10.50 -2.07 -2.88
CA ARG A 16 11.63 -1.27 -3.40
C ARG A 16 11.37 0.24 -3.56
N SER A 17 10.15 0.73 -3.38
CA SER A 17 9.79 2.13 -3.66
C SER A 17 8.61 2.60 -2.80
N PRO A 18 8.79 2.75 -1.46
CA PRO A 18 7.74 3.29 -0.59
C PRO A 18 7.24 4.66 -1.05
N ASP A 19 8.10 5.43 -1.71
CA ASP A 19 7.80 6.75 -2.27
C ASP A 19 7.26 6.70 -3.71
N ARG A 20 6.90 5.52 -4.23
CA ARG A 20 6.33 5.38 -5.57
C ARG A 20 5.02 6.17 -5.65
N GLU A 21 5.05 7.23 -6.45
CA GLU A 21 3.86 7.99 -6.80
C GLU A 21 2.88 7.15 -7.64
N GLY A 22 1.59 7.45 -7.53
CA GLY A 22 0.55 6.76 -8.30
C GLY A 22 0.18 5.35 -7.81
N ALA A 23 0.83 4.83 -6.77
CA ALA A 23 0.47 3.54 -6.17
C ALA A 23 -0.56 3.75 -5.05
N TYR A 24 -1.83 3.65 -5.40
CA TYR A 24 -3.00 3.88 -4.53
C TYR A 24 -3.73 2.58 -4.24
N SER A 25 -4.42 2.53 -3.10
CA SER A 25 -5.26 1.40 -2.70
C SER A 25 -6.74 1.78 -2.70
N TRP A 26 -7.06 3.07 -2.84
CA TRP A 26 -8.42 3.59 -2.82
C TRP A 26 -8.67 4.62 -3.91
N TRP A 27 -9.87 4.58 -4.50
CA TRP A 27 -10.35 5.57 -5.45
C TRP A 27 -11.83 5.85 -5.23
N SER A 28 -12.24 7.11 -5.42
CA SER A 28 -13.66 7.44 -5.43
C SER A 28 -14.38 6.74 -6.59
N TYR A 29 -15.59 6.23 -6.35
CA TYR A 29 -16.48 5.77 -7.42
C TYR A 29 -16.91 6.89 -8.38
N ARG A 30 -16.72 8.16 -8.01
CA ARG A 30 -17.10 9.29 -8.85
C ARG A 30 -16.07 9.51 -9.95
N THR A 31 -16.53 10.03 -11.09
CA THR A 31 -15.67 10.61 -12.14
C THR A 31 -14.61 9.67 -12.74
N ASN A 32 -14.82 8.36 -12.63
CA ASN A 32 -13.87 7.31 -13.03
C ASN A 32 -12.47 7.53 -12.43
N ALA A 33 -12.40 7.87 -11.14
CA ALA A 33 -11.15 8.20 -10.47
C ALA A 33 -10.13 7.05 -10.56
N ARG A 34 -10.59 5.79 -10.50
CA ARG A 34 -9.73 4.59 -10.64
C ARG A 34 -9.08 4.49 -12.02
N GLU A 35 -9.84 4.69 -13.09
CA GLU A 35 -9.31 4.68 -14.47
C GLU A 35 -8.31 5.81 -14.71
N LYS A 36 -8.54 6.97 -14.10
CA LYS A 36 -7.64 8.14 -14.18
C LYS A 36 -6.47 8.06 -13.19
N ASN A 37 -6.41 7.00 -12.39
CA ASN A 37 -5.49 6.84 -11.28
C ASN A 37 -5.42 8.05 -10.33
N ILE A 38 -6.57 8.65 -10.02
CA ILE A 38 -6.71 9.75 -9.05
C ILE A 38 -7.15 9.12 -7.72
N GLY A 39 -6.18 8.70 -6.92
CA GLY A 39 -6.43 7.88 -5.73
C GLY A 39 -5.66 8.33 -4.50
N TRP A 40 -5.87 7.57 -3.44
CA TRP A 40 -5.18 7.73 -2.16
C TRP A 40 -4.63 6.37 -1.74
N ARG A 41 -3.49 6.37 -1.03
CA ARG A 41 -2.97 5.19 -0.37
C ARG A 41 -3.45 5.19 1.08
N LEU A 42 -4.46 4.37 1.37
CA LEU A 42 -5.13 4.37 2.67
C LEU A 42 -4.96 3.04 3.42
N ASP A 43 -4.60 1.98 2.71
CA ASP A 43 -4.47 0.62 3.26
C ASP A 43 -2.99 0.25 3.42
N TYR A 44 -2.63 -0.29 4.59
CA TYR A 44 -1.25 -0.55 4.96
C TYR A 44 -1.12 -1.84 5.76
N VAL A 45 -0.05 -2.60 5.49
CA VAL A 45 0.41 -3.67 6.36
C VAL A 45 1.56 -3.14 7.22
N ILE A 46 1.40 -3.23 8.53
CA ILE A 46 2.33 -2.69 9.53
C ILE A 46 3.02 -3.86 10.22
N VAL A 47 4.35 -3.84 10.26
CA VAL A 47 5.16 -4.88 10.91
C VAL A 47 6.15 -4.30 11.90
N SER A 48 6.52 -5.12 12.89
CA SER A 48 7.64 -4.82 13.79
C SER A 48 8.98 -4.87 13.05
N ASP A 49 9.95 -4.05 13.48
CA ASP A 49 11.29 -4.01 12.89
C ASP A 49 11.98 -5.37 12.81
N ARG A 50 11.76 -6.24 13.80
CA ARG A 50 12.32 -7.60 13.86
C ARG A 50 11.90 -8.50 12.69
N LEU A 51 10.79 -8.19 12.01
CA LEU A 51 10.28 -8.95 10.88
C LEU A 51 10.74 -8.37 9.54
N LYS A 52 11.35 -7.18 9.50
CA LYS A 52 11.82 -6.54 8.25
C LYS A 52 12.69 -7.46 7.39
N PRO A 53 13.68 -8.21 7.93
CA PRO A 53 14.52 -9.08 7.12
C PRO A 53 13.77 -10.30 6.53
N ARG A 54 12.56 -10.58 7.02
CA ARG A 54 11.73 -11.72 6.64
C ARG A 54 10.64 -11.35 5.63
N ILE A 55 10.53 -10.08 5.26
CA ILE A 55 9.57 -9.65 4.24
C ILE A 55 10.15 -9.97 2.87
N SER A 56 9.52 -10.88 2.15
CA SER A 56 9.95 -11.28 0.80
C SER A 56 9.21 -10.50 -0.29
N GLU A 57 7.97 -10.07 -0.03
CA GLU A 57 7.15 -9.34 -1.01
C GLU A 57 6.14 -8.40 -0.34
N ALA A 58 5.78 -7.33 -1.06
CA ALA A 58 4.63 -6.49 -0.73
C ALA A 58 4.04 -5.84 -2.00
N ALA A 59 2.71 -5.86 -2.12
CA ALA A 59 2.00 -5.42 -3.31
C ALA A 59 0.69 -4.67 -2.99
N ILE A 60 0.30 -3.80 -3.91
CA ILE A 60 -1.05 -3.21 -3.96
C ILE A 60 -1.72 -3.77 -5.21
N CYS A 61 -2.81 -4.52 -5.03
CA CYS A 61 -3.43 -5.29 -6.10
C CYS A 61 -4.48 -4.46 -6.85
N ALA A 62 -4.03 -3.36 -7.48
CA ALA A 62 -4.88 -2.33 -8.11
C ALA A 62 -5.81 -2.85 -9.22
N ASP A 63 -5.52 -4.02 -9.79
CA ASP A 63 -6.36 -4.66 -10.83
C ASP A 63 -7.55 -5.45 -10.24
N ILE A 64 -7.56 -5.72 -8.93
CA ILE A 64 -8.65 -6.46 -8.28
C ILE A 64 -9.83 -5.52 -8.01
N MET A 65 -10.94 -5.77 -8.70
CA MET A 65 -12.16 -4.97 -8.63
C MET A 65 -13.17 -5.51 -7.61
N GLY A 66 -14.19 -4.71 -7.28
CA GLY A 66 -15.31 -5.11 -6.41
C GLY A 66 -15.52 -4.21 -5.19
N SER A 67 -14.57 -3.32 -4.91
CA SER A 67 -14.65 -2.27 -3.88
C SER A 67 -14.01 -0.97 -4.42
N ASP A 68 -14.28 0.14 -3.75
CA ASP A 68 -13.56 1.41 -3.87
C ASP A 68 -12.12 1.30 -3.39
N HIS A 69 -11.83 0.26 -2.59
CA HIS A 69 -10.50 -0.19 -2.25
C HIS A 69 -10.05 -1.36 -3.14
N CYS A 70 -8.74 -1.57 -3.21
CA CYS A 70 -8.14 -2.82 -3.65
C CYS A 70 -7.32 -3.48 -2.53
N PRO A 71 -7.11 -4.81 -2.56
CA PRO A 71 -6.29 -5.49 -1.57
C PRO A 71 -4.85 -4.98 -1.52
N VAL A 72 -4.26 -5.05 -0.33
CA VAL A 72 -2.82 -4.89 -0.10
C VAL A 72 -2.29 -6.16 0.53
N GLU A 73 -1.15 -6.63 0.04
CA GLU A 73 -0.60 -7.95 0.39
C GLU A 73 0.85 -7.83 0.82
N MET A 74 1.28 -8.74 1.68
CA MET A 74 2.66 -8.87 2.14
C MET A 74 2.98 -10.32 2.46
N THR A 75 4.10 -10.81 1.93
CA THR A 75 4.62 -12.15 2.20
C THR A 75 5.73 -12.07 3.23
N VAL A 76 5.66 -12.93 4.24
CA VAL A 76 6.63 -13.01 5.34
C VAL A 76 7.10 -14.44 5.53
N ASP A 77 8.41 -14.63 5.55
CA ASP A 77 9.05 -15.92 5.78
C ASP A 77 9.19 -16.17 7.30
N LEU A 78 8.52 -17.20 7.82
CA LEU A 78 8.45 -17.49 9.26
C LEU A 78 9.51 -18.50 9.73
#